data_AF-A0A839VD66-F1
#
_entry.id   AF-A0A839VD66-F1
#
_cell.length_a   1.000
_cell.length_b   1.000
_cell.length_c   1.000
_cell.angle_alpha   90.00
_cell.angle_beta   90.00
_cell.angle_gamma   90.00
#
_symmetry.space_group_name_H-M   'P 1'
#
loop_
_entity.id
_entity.type
_entity.pdbx_description
1 polymer ?
#
loop_
_entity_poly.entity_id
_entity_poly.type
_entity_poly.pdbx_seq_one_letter_code
_entity_poly.pdbx_strand_id
1 'polypeptide(L)'
;MRKLSILAMLAVGCLLASSANAARVGVFVGVPLWGPGYYGPPAYYPPPVYYNPPPVYVESAPPVYVQQNAESNNYWYYCKESKAYYPYAQSCPSNWMKVVPNSPGSGQPPPQ
;
A
#
# COMPACT_ATOMS: atom_id res chain seq x y z
N MET A 1 -45.53 -85.47 70.65
CA MET A 1 -45.19 -85.73 69.23
C MET A 1 -45.65 -84.62 68.29
N ARG A 2 -46.92 -84.16 68.33
CA ARG A 2 -47.45 -83.10 67.43
C ARG A 2 -46.67 -81.77 67.43
N LYS A 3 -46.16 -81.32 68.60
CA LYS A 3 -45.35 -80.08 68.72
C LYS A 3 -43.97 -80.21 68.05
N LEU A 4 -43.35 -81.39 68.12
CA LEU A 4 -42.06 -81.65 67.47
C LEU A 4 -42.20 -81.65 65.95
N SER A 5 -43.27 -82.22 65.41
CA SER A 5 -43.54 -82.24 63.98
C SER A 5 -43.78 -80.85 63.38
N ILE A 6 -44.47 -79.97 64.12
CA ILE A 6 -44.71 -78.58 63.71
C ILE A 6 -43.39 -77.80 63.70
N LEU A 7 -42.55 -77.96 64.72
CA LEU A 7 -41.22 -77.33 64.77
C LEU A 7 -40.31 -77.83 63.64
N ALA A 8 -40.34 -79.13 63.33
CA ALA A 8 -39.58 -79.70 62.23
C ALA A 8 -40.04 -79.14 60.87
N MET A 9 -41.36 -79.06 60.63
CA MET A 9 -41.88 -78.43 59.40
C MET A 9 -41.52 -76.95 59.28
N LEU A 10 -41.59 -76.20 60.38
CA LEU A 10 -41.25 -74.77 60.38
C LEU A 10 -39.76 -74.57 60.06
N ALA A 11 -38.88 -75.40 60.64
CA ALA A 11 -37.45 -75.35 60.38
C ALA A 11 -37.09 -75.70 58.92
N VAL A 12 -37.72 -76.74 58.36
CA VAL A 12 -37.54 -77.10 56.94
C VAL A 12 -38.10 -76.03 56.01
N GLY A 13 -39.23 -75.41 56.35
CA GLY A 13 -39.79 -74.29 55.60
C GLY A 13 -38.87 -73.07 55.57
N CYS A 14 -38.24 -72.71 56.70
CA CYS A 14 -37.27 -71.62 56.76
C CYS A 14 -36.00 -71.92 55.95
N LEU A 15 -35.56 -73.17 55.89
CA LEU A 15 -34.38 -73.57 55.11
C LEU A 15 -34.62 -73.50 53.59
N LEU A 16 -35.84 -73.84 53.14
CA LEU A 16 -36.22 -73.77 51.72
C LEU A 16 -36.52 -72.34 51.25
N ALA A 17 -36.91 -71.44 52.16
CA ALA A 17 -37.15 -70.02 51.86
C ALA A 17 -35.86 -69.16 51.84
N SER A 18 -34.71 -69.77 52.15
CA SER A 18 -33.42 -69.06 52.21
C SER A 18 -32.90 -68.82 50.79
N SER A 19 -33.32 -67.72 50.16
CA SER A 19 -32.77 -67.30 48.88
C SER A 19 -31.32 -66.85 49.06
N ALA A 20 -30.39 -67.48 48.32
CA ALA A 20 -29.01 -67.00 48.25
C ALA A 20 -28.98 -65.63 47.57
N ASN A 21 -28.79 -64.57 48.35
CA ASN A 21 -28.65 -63.22 47.84
C ASN A 21 -27.27 -63.08 47.18
N ALA A 22 -27.21 -63.22 45.86
CA ALA A 22 -26.00 -62.91 45.10
C ALA A 22 -25.93 -61.40 44.85
N ALA A 23 -25.14 -60.69 45.66
CA ALA A 23 -24.82 -59.29 45.38
C ALA A 23 -23.91 -59.22 44.14
N ARG A 24 -24.41 -58.61 43.06
CA ARG A 24 -23.60 -58.30 41.87
C ARG A 24 -23.06 -56.89 42.02
N VAL A 25 -21.75 -56.75 42.09
CA VAL A 25 -21.08 -55.45 42.02
C VAL A 25 -20.55 -55.28 40.60
N GLY A 26 -21.19 -54.38 39.85
CA GLY A 26 -20.68 -53.96 38.55
C GLY A 26 -19.67 -52.83 38.73
N VAL A 27 -18.44 -53.02 38.25
CA VAL A 27 -17.44 -51.96 38.17
C VAL A 27 -17.41 -51.47 36.72
N PHE A 28 -17.87 -50.25 36.51
CA PHE A 28 -17.83 -49.60 35.21
C PHE A 28 -16.62 -48.65 35.18
N VAL A 29 -15.64 -48.98 34.36
CA VAL A 29 -14.49 -48.10 34.08
C VAL A 29 -14.76 -47.43 32.73
N GLY A 30 -15.25 -46.20 32.77
CA GLY A 30 -15.41 -45.35 31.59
C GLY A 30 -14.35 -44.26 31.58
N VAL A 31 -13.66 -44.10 30.44
CA VAL A 31 -12.87 -42.90 30.17
C VAL A 31 -13.76 -41.95 29.36
N PRO A 32 -13.98 -40.70 29.79
CA PRO A 32 -14.73 -39.73 29.00
C PRO A 32 -13.98 -39.48 27.69
N LEU A 33 -14.59 -39.84 26.55
CA LEU A 33 -14.01 -39.60 25.22
C LEU A 33 -14.06 -38.12 24.81
N TRP A 34 -14.77 -37.31 25.60
CA TRP A 34 -14.87 -35.87 25.47
C TRP A 34 -14.77 -35.26 26.87
N GLY A 35 -13.86 -34.31 27.03
CA GLY A 35 -13.59 -33.63 28.29
C GLY A 35 -13.35 -32.13 28.08
N PRO A 36 -13.32 -31.34 29.16
CA PRO A 36 -12.99 -29.92 29.09
C PRO A 36 -11.58 -29.76 28.50
N GLY A 37 -11.52 -29.34 27.24
CA GLY A 37 -10.27 -29.35 26.46
C GLY A 37 -10.42 -29.90 25.04
N TYR A 38 -11.59 -30.47 24.69
CA TYR A 38 -11.90 -30.85 23.31
C TYR A 38 -12.22 -29.62 22.45
N TYR A 39 -11.21 -28.76 22.27
CA TYR A 39 -11.25 -27.66 21.32
C TYR A 39 -10.58 -28.15 20.04
N GLY A 40 -11.32 -28.10 18.93
CA GLY A 40 -10.76 -28.37 17.61
C GLY A 40 -9.60 -27.41 17.29
N PRO A 41 -8.76 -27.75 16.31
CA PRO A 41 -7.65 -26.88 15.92
C PRO A 41 -8.17 -25.49 15.54
N PRO A 42 -7.45 -24.41 15.91
CA PRO A 42 -7.88 -23.06 15.61
C PRO A 42 -7.98 -22.86 14.10
N ALA A 43 -9.08 -22.25 13.65
CA ALA A 43 -9.28 -21.92 12.26
C ALA A 43 -8.26 -20.86 11.83
N TYR A 44 -7.37 -21.22 10.90
CA TYR A 44 -6.40 -20.29 10.36
C TYR A 44 -7.05 -19.42 9.28
N TYR A 45 -7.15 -18.12 9.56
CA TYR A 45 -7.60 -17.14 8.58
C TYR A 45 -6.37 -16.49 7.93
N PRO A 46 -6.19 -16.63 6.61
CA PRO A 46 -5.08 -15.96 5.94
C PRO A 46 -5.29 -14.44 6.01
N PRO A 47 -4.20 -13.66 6.14
CA PRO A 47 -4.30 -12.21 6.14
C PRO A 47 -4.80 -11.72 4.76
N PRO A 48 -5.56 -10.60 4.73
CA PRO A 48 -6.00 -10.02 3.48
C PRO A 48 -4.80 -9.58 2.63
N VAL A 49 -4.80 -9.97 1.35
CA VAL A 49 -3.78 -9.57 0.39
C VAL A 49 -4.16 -8.22 -0.19
N TYR A 50 -3.33 -7.20 0.04
CA TYR A 50 -3.52 -5.86 -0.52
C TYR A 50 -2.72 -5.73 -1.81
N TYR A 51 -3.41 -5.52 -2.93
CA TYR A 51 -2.77 -5.21 -4.20
C TYR A 51 -2.67 -3.69 -4.36
N ASN A 52 -1.43 -3.20 -4.46
CA ASN A 52 -1.19 -1.83 -4.89
C ASN A 52 -1.36 -1.74 -6.41
N PRO A 53 -2.07 -0.72 -6.93
CA PRO A 53 -2.13 -0.50 -8.35
C PRO A 53 -0.72 -0.17 -8.89
N PRO A 54 -0.39 -0.58 -10.12
CA PRO A 54 0.89 -0.26 -10.72
C PRO A 54 1.08 1.26 -10.83
N PRO A 55 2.31 1.77 -10.62
CA PRO A 55 2.58 3.19 -10.75
C PRO A 55 2.33 3.63 -12.19
N VAL A 56 1.59 4.73 -12.35
CA VAL A 56 1.37 5.38 -13.65
C VAL A 56 2.53 6.33 -13.89
N TYR A 57 3.38 6.00 -14.86
CA TYR A 57 4.47 6.89 -15.29
C TYR A 57 3.91 7.88 -16.31
N VAL A 58 3.97 9.17 -15.97
CA VAL A 58 3.67 10.25 -16.90
C VAL A 58 4.99 10.68 -17.53
N GLU A 59 5.15 10.39 -18.82
CA GLU A 59 6.27 10.91 -19.62
C GLU A 59 6.15 12.44 -19.63
N SER A 60 7.10 13.12 -19.00
CA SER A 60 7.17 14.58 -19.06
C SER A 60 7.64 14.97 -20.46
N ALA A 61 6.81 15.73 -21.19
CA ALA A 61 7.23 16.27 -22.48
C ALA A 61 8.51 17.10 -22.31
N PRO A 62 9.48 16.98 -23.22
CA PRO A 62 10.71 17.75 -23.13
C PRO A 62 10.36 19.25 -23.15
N PRO A 63 11.02 20.08 -22.33
CA PRO A 63 10.81 21.52 -22.37
C PRO A 63 11.15 22.02 -23.76
N VAL A 64 10.16 22.58 -24.45
CA VAL A 64 10.37 23.29 -25.71
C VAL A 64 10.99 24.64 -25.35
N TYR A 65 12.31 24.73 -25.50
CA TYR A 65 13.01 26.00 -25.40
C TYR A 65 12.63 26.86 -26.59
N VAL A 66 11.68 27.77 -26.40
CA VAL A 66 11.49 28.89 -27.30
C VAL A 66 12.66 29.82 -27.04
N GLN A 67 13.61 29.89 -27.96
CA GLN A 67 14.59 30.97 -27.94
C GLN A 67 13.78 32.25 -28.12
N GLN A 68 13.51 32.94 -27.01
CA GLN A 68 13.16 34.34 -27.05
C GLN A 68 14.31 34.95 -27.84
N ASN A 69 14.05 35.30 -29.11
CA ASN A 69 14.93 36.20 -29.81
C ASN A 69 14.88 37.43 -28.92
N ALA A 70 15.87 37.57 -28.03
CA ALA A 70 16.18 38.86 -27.48
C ALA A 70 16.29 39.68 -28.76
N GLU A 71 15.28 40.50 -29.03
CA GLU A 71 15.41 41.58 -29.98
C GLU A 71 16.66 42.28 -29.50
N SER A 72 17.78 41.85 -30.07
CA SER A 72 19.08 42.35 -29.73
C SER A 72 18.87 43.80 -30.08
N ASN A 73 18.84 44.63 -29.04
CA ASN A 73 18.60 46.06 -29.10
C ASN A 73 19.86 46.67 -29.74
N ASN A 74 20.14 46.20 -30.94
CA ASN A 74 21.34 46.37 -31.71
C ASN A 74 21.08 47.58 -32.57
N TYR A 75 20.89 48.71 -31.89
CA TYR A 75 20.67 49.97 -32.54
C TYR A 75 21.99 50.55 -33.01
N TRP A 76 21.98 51.18 -34.16
CA TRP A 76 23.16 51.83 -34.72
C TRP A 76 23.03 53.33 -34.56
N TYR A 77 24.17 53.99 -34.43
CA TYR A 77 24.25 55.43 -34.24
C TYR A 77 24.73 56.06 -35.53
N TYR A 78 23.86 56.85 -36.16
CA TYR A 78 24.12 57.58 -37.39
C TYR A 78 24.35 59.06 -37.10
N CYS A 79 25.40 59.62 -37.72
CA CYS A 79 25.69 61.04 -37.69
C CYS A 79 25.25 61.68 -39.01
N LYS A 80 24.34 62.66 -38.96
CA LYS A 80 23.78 63.30 -40.16
C LYS A 80 24.80 64.20 -40.87
N GLU A 81 25.70 64.83 -40.13
CA GLU A 81 26.69 65.78 -40.67
C GLU A 81 27.84 65.07 -41.39
N SER A 82 28.41 64.03 -40.78
CA SER A 82 29.47 63.21 -41.41
C SER A 82 28.93 62.13 -42.34
N LYS A 83 27.60 61.93 -42.35
CA LYS A 83 26.88 60.87 -43.08
C LYS A 83 27.42 59.47 -42.81
N ALA A 84 27.98 59.26 -41.62
CA ALA A 84 28.64 58.02 -41.23
C ALA A 84 28.06 57.46 -39.92
N TYR A 85 28.28 56.17 -39.71
CA TYR A 85 27.87 55.46 -38.51
C TYR A 85 29.03 55.35 -37.52
N TYR A 86 28.73 55.20 -36.23
CA TYR A 86 29.74 54.78 -35.25
C TYR A 86 30.22 53.35 -35.56
N PRO A 87 31.53 53.01 -35.48
CA PRO A 87 32.67 53.83 -35.04
C PRO A 87 33.40 54.61 -36.16
N TYR A 88 32.90 54.58 -37.39
CA TYR A 88 33.53 55.25 -38.54
C TYR A 88 33.57 56.78 -38.39
N ALA A 89 32.56 57.35 -37.72
CA ALA A 89 32.64 58.70 -37.18
C ALA A 89 32.90 58.64 -35.66
N GLN A 90 33.97 59.28 -35.21
CA GLN A 90 34.34 59.31 -33.79
C GLN A 90 33.55 60.37 -32.99
N SER A 91 33.09 61.42 -33.66
CA SER A 91 32.31 62.50 -33.06
C SER A 91 31.20 62.96 -34.00
N CYS A 92 30.08 63.39 -33.43
CA CYS A 92 28.98 64.00 -34.16
C CYS A 92 28.54 65.29 -33.46
N PRO A 93 28.74 66.48 -34.08
CA PRO A 93 28.29 67.76 -33.52
C PRO A 93 26.77 67.80 -33.27
N SER A 94 26.01 67.23 -34.19
CA SER A 94 24.58 66.97 -34.06
C SER A 94 24.36 65.59 -33.41
N ASN A 95 23.97 65.55 -32.14
CA ASN A 95 23.70 64.32 -31.37
C ASN A 95 23.34 63.07 -32.20
N TRP A 96 23.96 61.93 -31.87
CA TRP A 96 23.79 60.67 -32.60
C TRP A 96 22.33 60.23 -32.78
N MET A 97 21.96 59.87 -34.01
CA MET A 97 20.62 59.36 -34.33
C MET A 97 20.59 57.83 -34.24
N LYS A 98 19.66 57.29 -33.46
CA LYS A 98 19.46 55.86 -33.29
C LYS A 98 18.66 55.28 -34.46
N VAL A 99 19.19 54.28 -35.16
CA VAL A 99 18.49 53.57 -36.24
C VAL A 99 18.39 52.07 -35.95
N VAL A 100 17.30 51.47 -36.38
CA VAL A 100 17.08 50.02 -36.31
C VAL A 100 17.69 49.38 -37.57
N PRO A 101 18.59 48.40 -37.44
CA PRO A 101 19.12 47.69 -38.59
C PRO A 101 18.00 46.96 -39.34
N ASN A 102 18.03 47.01 -40.66
CA ASN A 102 17.08 46.27 -41.51
C ASN A 102 17.33 44.74 -41.46
N SER A 103 18.46 44.29 -40.90
CA SER A 103 18.77 42.88 -40.73
C SER A 103 18.76 42.51 -39.23
N PRO A 104 17.82 41.66 -38.78
CA PRO A 104 17.86 41.13 -37.43
C PRO A 104 19.06 40.19 -37.30
N GLY A 105 20.17 40.67 -36.72
CA GLY A 105 21.29 39.81 -36.32
C GLY A 105 22.68 40.27 -36.70
N SER A 106 22.85 41.31 -37.53
CA SER A 106 24.19 41.88 -37.75
C SER A 106 24.54 42.84 -36.62
N GLY A 107 25.27 42.37 -35.61
CA GLY A 107 25.99 43.20 -34.63
C GLY A 107 27.08 44.08 -35.25
N GLN A 108 27.18 44.14 -36.58
CA GLN A 108 28.23 44.78 -37.35
C GLN A 108 27.71 46.04 -38.00
N PRO A 109 28.34 47.22 -37.81
CA PRO A 109 27.94 48.48 -38.45
C PRO A 109 27.90 48.36 -39.98
N PRO A 110 27.19 49.26 -40.70
CA PRO A 110 26.95 49.08 -42.13
C PRO A 110 28.27 49.21 -42.87
N PRO A 111 28.45 48.49 -43.99
CA PRO A 111 29.49 48.84 -44.94
C PRO A 111 29.27 50.29 -45.42
N GLN A 112 30.37 51.01 -45.63
CA GLN A 112 30.36 52.41 -46.07
C GLN A 112 29.81 52.58 -47.49
#